data_AF-K9UF14-F1
#
_entry.id   AF-K9UF14-F1
#
_cell.length_a   1.000
_cell.length_b   1.000
_cell.length_c   1.000
_cell.angle_alpha   90.00
_cell.angle_beta   90.00
_cell.angle_gamma   90.00
#
_symmetry.space_group_name_H-M   'P 1'
#
loop_
_entity.id
_entity.type
_entity.pdbx_description
1 polymer ?
#
loop_
_entity_poly.entity_id
_entity_poly.type
_entity_poly.pdbx_seq_one_letter_code
_entity_poly.pdbx_strand_id
1 'polypeptide(L)'
;MRFLSILPIVSICGLVTVAIATQPSLKGANLQSSSPLGSTSNAGQNLTSRKSATVPDFLVLGGGGAPSYNEIAIEKNVLYFQRTMKTLGFDPSQATILFANGNDGRETVRYLDANRSERFKAPNIPYLQAAATVDNLQQSLQQIANASGSDRRPLFFYFTGHGSRNREDEDNNTMLLWNEQSLSVREFATFLDRLPPTKPVITVMVQCYAGAFTNSLVYENGDPQAKIAERHRCGFFATTKYLPSVGCTPEVNEADYRDYSSSFFAGLSGTNRIGQRVASADYNRDGRVSYLEAHAFAKVDEQAADLPISTSESWLQSQLSEAATANLLDKQSFSKLLATARPEQRFVVQSLAKQINFDLGKSYRDNYDRIEASDTEDELKSTYLARLKMELTNIAIEQQLRTSKNIQKIAILDRLLNCESGSLGKS
;
A
#
# COMPACT_ATOMS: atom_id res chain seq x y z
N MET A 1 29.48 -8.82 12.10
CA MET A 1 30.68 -9.54 11.63
C MET A 1 30.40 -11.03 11.73
N ARG A 2 30.70 -11.79 10.67
CA ARG A 2 30.54 -13.26 10.46
C ARG A 2 29.15 -13.78 10.08
N PHE A 3 29.06 -14.06 8.77
CA PHE A 3 28.14 -14.97 8.10
C PHE A 3 28.43 -16.43 8.49
N LEU A 4 27.38 -17.26 8.56
CA LEU A 4 27.50 -18.71 8.49
C LEU A 4 26.38 -19.27 7.60
N SER A 5 26.80 -19.80 6.47
CA SER A 5 26.02 -20.47 5.43
C SER A 5 25.81 -21.93 5.83
N ILE A 6 24.58 -22.45 5.74
CA ILE A 6 24.32 -23.90 5.72
C ILE A 6 23.21 -24.21 4.69
N LEU A 7 23.52 -25.15 3.80
CA LEU A 7 22.66 -25.73 2.75
C LEU A 7 21.68 -26.80 3.31
N PRO A 8 20.65 -27.21 2.53
CA PRO A 8 19.46 -27.88 3.04
C PRO A 8 19.49 -29.41 2.90
N ILE A 9 18.74 -30.13 3.75
CA ILE A 9 18.50 -31.57 3.63
C ILE A 9 17.02 -31.90 3.91
N VAL A 10 16.40 -32.46 2.86
CA VAL A 10 15.37 -33.52 2.82
C VAL A 10 13.89 -33.17 3.07
N SER A 11 13.17 -33.29 1.95
CA SER A 11 11.74 -33.44 1.76
C SER A 11 11.25 -34.79 2.30
N ILE A 12 10.19 -34.79 3.10
CA ILE A 12 9.36 -35.98 3.38
C ILE A 12 7.94 -35.67 2.92
N CYS A 13 7.52 -36.42 1.91
CA CYS A 13 6.23 -36.40 1.27
C CYS A 13 5.23 -37.23 2.11
N GLY A 14 4.17 -36.61 2.61
CA GLY A 14 3.08 -37.27 3.32
C GLY A 14 1.75 -37.07 2.57
N LEU A 15 1.29 -38.10 1.87
CA LEU A 15 -0.04 -38.17 1.27
C LEU A 15 -1.11 -38.15 2.35
N VAL A 16 -2.05 -37.19 2.28
CA VAL A 16 -3.32 -37.24 3.02
C VAL A 16 -4.45 -37.35 2.01
N THR A 17 -5.14 -38.49 2.04
CA THR A 17 -6.37 -38.79 1.30
C THR A 17 -7.55 -38.17 2.05
N VAL A 18 -8.29 -37.26 1.43
CA VAL A 18 -9.53 -36.70 1.99
C VAL A 18 -10.72 -37.34 1.29
N ALA A 19 -11.53 -38.05 2.07
CA ALA A 19 -12.80 -38.62 1.66
C ALA A 19 -13.87 -37.52 1.56
N ILE A 20 -14.56 -37.46 0.42
CA ILE A 20 -15.68 -36.55 0.16
C ILE A 20 -16.97 -37.21 0.67
N ALA A 21 -17.62 -36.58 1.66
CA ALA A 21 -18.96 -36.94 2.08
C ALA A 21 -19.97 -35.90 1.56
N THR A 22 -20.87 -36.36 0.70
CA THR A 22 -22.00 -35.62 0.13
C THR A 22 -23.10 -35.40 1.17
N GLN A 23 -23.64 -34.18 1.26
CA GLN A 23 -24.91 -33.90 1.94
C GLN A 23 -25.99 -33.42 0.94
N PRO A 24 -27.28 -33.75 1.16
CA PRO A 24 -28.33 -33.49 0.19
C PRO A 24 -29.07 -32.16 0.39
N SER A 25 -29.47 -31.63 -0.76
CA SER A 25 -30.50 -30.62 -1.04
C SER A 25 -31.70 -30.59 -0.10
N LEU A 26 -32.09 -29.38 0.33
CA LEU A 26 -33.49 -29.04 0.60
C LEU A 26 -33.88 -27.73 -0.10
N LYS A 27 -34.99 -27.84 -0.84
CA LYS A 27 -35.68 -26.81 -1.61
C LYS A 27 -36.55 -25.94 -0.70
N GLY A 28 -36.60 -24.65 -1.04
CA GLY A 28 -37.84 -23.88 -1.19
C GLY A 28 -38.46 -23.28 0.07
N ALA A 29 -38.60 -21.95 0.10
CA ALA A 29 -39.92 -21.30 0.13
C ALA A 29 -39.75 -19.79 -0.07
N ASN A 30 -40.51 -19.30 -1.03
CA ASN A 30 -40.68 -17.92 -1.46
C ASN A 30 -41.83 -17.33 -0.63
N LEU A 31 -41.65 -16.16 0.01
CA LEU A 31 -42.76 -15.39 0.57
C LEU A 31 -42.55 -13.89 0.30
N GLN A 32 -43.36 -13.40 -0.61
CA GLN A 32 -43.61 -11.99 -0.89
C GLN A 32 -44.61 -11.39 0.12
N SER A 33 -44.68 -10.05 0.07
CA SER A 33 -45.69 -9.16 0.66
C SER A 33 -45.46 -8.84 2.15
N SER A 34 -45.58 -7.61 2.63
CA SER A 34 -46.43 -6.49 2.20
C SER A 34 -45.91 -5.19 2.82
N SER A 35 -46.11 -4.07 2.12
CA SER A 35 -46.03 -2.72 2.70
C SER A 35 -47.38 -2.35 3.31
N PRO A 36 -47.40 -1.43 4.31
CA PRO A 36 -48.49 -0.47 4.42
C PRO A 36 -48.00 0.97 4.33
N LEU A 37 -48.85 1.79 3.70
CA LEU A 37 -48.75 3.23 3.57
C LEU A 37 -48.84 3.95 4.93
N GLY A 38 -48.13 5.08 5.01
CA GLY A 38 -48.71 6.34 5.51
C GLY A 38 -48.27 6.79 6.90
N SER A 39 -47.38 7.77 6.97
CA SER A 39 -47.64 9.01 7.71
C SER A 39 -46.64 10.10 7.33
N THR A 40 -47.18 11.31 7.33
CA THR A 40 -46.62 12.58 6.89
C THR A 40 -45.52 13.11 7.81
N SER A 41 -44.42 13.60 7.24
CA SER A 41 -43.67 14.72 7.83
C SER A 41 -42.95 15.53 6.75
N ASN A 42 -43.29 16.81 6.69
CA ASN A 42 -42.51 17.84 6.01
C ASN A 42 -41.12 17.91 6.66
N ALA A 43 -40.11 17.43 5.95
CA ALA A 43 -38.72 17.77 6.21
C ALA A 43 -38.10 18.21 4.89
N GLY A 44 -37.58 19.44 4.88
CA GLY A 44 -36.99 20.07 3.71
C GLY A 44 -36.03 19.14 3.01
N GLN A 45 -36.19 19.04 1.69
CA GLN A 45 -35.25 18.39 0.81
C GLN A 45 -33.91 19.15 0.85
N ASN A 46 -33.08 18.83 1.83
CA ASN A 46 -31.64 18.85 1.62
C ASN A 46 -31.35 17.69 0.66
N LEU A 47 -31.49 17.98 -0.63
CA LEU A 47 -30.82 17.24 -1.68
C LEU A 47 -29.32 17.39 -1.41
N THR A 48 -28.79 16.51 -0.57
CA THR A 48 -27.38 16.16 -0.58
C THR A 48 -27.11 15.72 -2.01
N SER A 49 -26.55 16.64 -2.81
CA SER A 49 -25.98 16.26 -4.09
C SER A 49 -24.97 15.18 -3.75
N ARG A 50 -25.30 13.92 -4.05
CA ARG A 50 -24.30 12.86 -4.18
C ARG A 50 -23.30 13.44 -5.16
N LYS A 51 -22.17 13.95 -4.64
CA LYS A 51 -21.01 14.27 -5.47
C LYS A 51 -20.70 12.94 -6.15
N SER A 52 -21.06 12.82 -7.42
CA SER A 52 -20.59 11.73 -8.26
C SER A 52 -19.09 11.68 -8.05
N ALA A 53 -18.57 10.58 -7.50
CA ALA A 53 -17.14 10.42 -7.30
C ALA A 53 -16.46 10.72 -8.64
N THR A 54 -15.60 11.73 -8.66
CA THR A 54 -14.84 12.07 -9.87
C THR A 54 -13.93 10.88 -10.17
N VAL A 55 -14.12 10.26 -11.33
CA VAL A 55 -13.26 9.16 -11.81
C VAL A 55 -11.81 9.66 -11.81
N PRO A 56 -10.88 9.03 -11.07
CA PRO A 56 -9.48 9.44 -11.05
C PRO A 56 -8.80 9.25 -12.41
N ASP A 57 -7.75 10.03 -12.67
CA ASP A 57 -6.78 9.67 -13.70
C ASP A 57 -5.88 8.57 -13.10
N PHE A 58 -5.81 7.41 -13.75
CA PHE A 58 -4.96 6.30 -13.32
C PHE A 58 -3.67 6.29 -14.13
N LEU A 59 -2.52 6.34 -13.46
CA LEU A 59 -1.20 6.19 -14.07
C LEU A 59 -0.46 5.04 -13.40
N VAL A 60 -0.22 3.98 -14.16
CA VAL A 60 0.44 2.77 -13.70
C VAL A 60 1.79 2.67 -14.39
N LEU A 61 2.85 2.53 -13.60
CA LEU A 61 4.22 2.36 -14.08
C LEU A 61 4.75 1.04 -13.51
N GLY A 62 5.18 0.14 -14.40
CA GLY A 62 5.67 -1.17 -13.99
C GLY A 62 6.85 -1.70 -14.78
N GLY A 63 7.48 -2.73 -14.24
CA GLY A 63 8.52 -3.51 -14.89
C GLY A 63 9.93 -3.24 -14.38
N GLY A 64 10.88 -3.97 -14.96
CA GLY A 64 12.31 -3.84 -14.69
C GLY A 64 13.02 -2.82 -15.57
N GLY A 65 14.28 -2.53 -15.26
CA GLY A 65 15.13 -1.69 -16.11
C GLY A 65 15.79 -2.42 -17.28
N ALA A 66 15.88 -3.74 -17.22
CA ALA A 66 16.38 -4.62 -18.28
C ALA A 66 15.69 -6.00 -18.19
N PRO A 67 15.78 -6.86 -19.23
CA PRO A 67 15.17 -8.19 -19.19
C PRO A 67 15.55 -9.03 -17.96
N SER A 68 16.81 -8.96 -17.53
CA SER A 68 17.35 -9.75 -16.41
C SER A 68 16.68 -9.47 -15.06
N TYR A 69 16.00 -8.34 -14.92
CA TYR A 69 15.26 -7.96 -13.71
C TYR A 69 13.91 -7.34 -14.04
N ASN A 70 13.25 -7.86 -15.10
CA ASN A 70 11.87 -7.54 -15.46
C ASN A 70 10.97 -8.76 -15.22
N GLU A 71 10.73 -9.07 -13.95
CA GLU A 71 10.06 -10.29 -13.53
C GLU A 71 8.57 -10.34 -13.87
N ILE A 72 8.08 -11.56 -14.16
CA ILE A 72 6.66 -11.83 -14.38
C ILE A 72 5.77 -11.42 -13.22
N ALA A 73 6.26 -11.46 -11.97
CA ALA A 73 5.49 -11.00 -10.82
C ALA A 73 5.06 -9.52 -10.96
N ILE A 74 5.92 -8.68 -11.55
CA ILE A 74 5.64 -7.26 -11.76
C ILE A 74 4.54 -7.10 -12.83
N GLU A 75 4.58 -7.88 -13.91
CA GLU A 75 3.49 -7.94 -14.90
C GLU A 75 2.17 -8.37 -14.23
N LYS A 76 2.20 -9.40 -13.38
CA LYS A 76 1.01 -9.88 -12.67
C LYS A 76 0.44 -8.86 -11.70
N ASN A 77 1.27 -8.02 -11.10
CA ASN A 77 0.83 -6.92 -10.24
C ASN A 77 0.01 -5.88 -11.02
N VAL A 78 0.45 -5.53 -12.24
CA VAL A 78 -0.33 -4.67 -13.14
C VAL A 78 -1.65 -5.33 -13.53
N LEU A 79 -1.63 -6.60 -13.90
CA LEU A 79 -2.84 -7.35 -14.24
C LEU A 79 -3.82 -7.47 -13.06
N TYR A 80 -3.30 -7.65 -11.84
CA TYR A 80 -4.13 -7.68 -10.65
C TYR A 80 -4.75 -6.31 -10.39
N PHE A 81 -4.00 -5.22 -10.52
CA PHE A 81 -4.55 -3.87 -10.41
C PHE A 81 -5.68 -3.63 -11.42
N GLN A 82 -5.57 -4.10 -12.67
CA GLN A 82 -6.67 -4.02 -13.64
C GLN A 82 -7.92 -4.79 -13.19
N ARG A 83 -7.75 -5.95 -12.53
CA ARG A 83 -8.89 -6.69 -11.94
C ARG A 83 -9.49 -5.91 -10.76
N THR A 84 -8.66 -5.33 -9.90
CA THR A 84 -9.08 -4.45 -8.80
C THR A 84 -9.91 -3.27 -9.31
N MET A 85 -9.46 -2.61 -10.38
CA MET A 85 -10.23 -1.54 -11.03
C MET A 85 -11.62 -2.01 -11.45
N LYS A 86 -11.72 -3.18 -12.12
CA LYS A 86 -13.01 -3.77 -12.51
C LYS A 86 -13.90 -4.05 -11.30
N THR A 87 -13.36 -4.64 -10.24
CA THR A 87 -14.08 -4.92 -8.99
C THR A 87 -14.63 -3.64 -8.36
N LEU A 88 -13.88 -2.55 -8.43
CA LEU A 88 -14.28 -1.23 -7.94
C LEU A 88 -15.20 -0.46 -8.92
N GLY A 89 -15.52 -1.04 -10.08
CA GLY A 89 -16.44 -0.47 -11.07
C GLY A 89 -15.80 0.52 -12.04
N PHE A 90 -14.48 0.52 -12.19
CA PHE A 90 -13.74 1.27 -13.20
C PHE A 90 -13.40 0.42 -14.43
N ASP A 91 -13.28 1.06 -15.58
CA ASP A 91 -12.80 0.42 -16.81
C ASP A 91 -11.26 0.51 -16.87
N PRO A 92 -10.52 -0.61 -16.91
CA PRO A 92 -9.06 -0.59 -17.01
C PRO A 92 -8.53 0.12 -18.27
N SER A 93 -9.33 0.29 -19.33
CA SER A 93 -8.90 1.06 -20.51
C SER A 93 -8.72 2.55 -20.21
N GLN A 94 -9.20 3.04 -19.06
CA GLN A 94 -9.03 4.42 -18.62
C GLN A 94 -7.67 4.66 -17.95
N ALA A 95 -6.92 3.61 -17.63
CA ALA A 95 -5.60 3.74 -17.04
C ALA A 95 -4.53 3.92 -18.11
N THR A 96 -3.65 4.91 -17.92
CA THR A 96 -2.38 4.99 -18.62
C THR A 96 -1.40 4.02 -17.96
N ILE A 97 -1.00 2.99 -18.69
CA ILE A 97 -0.13 1.90 -18.28
C ILE A 97 1.17 1.99 -19.08
N LEU A 98 2.27 2.12 -18.35
CA LEU A 98 3.63 2.11 -18.87
C LEU A 98 4.34 0.90 -18.28
N PHE A 99 4.89 0.02 -19.12
CA PHE A 99 5.50 -1.22 -18.64
C PHE A 99 6.78 -1.57 -19.40
N ALA A 100 7.91 -1.70 -18.69
CA ALA A 100 9.21 -2.14 -19.24
C ALA A 100 9.48 -1.60 -20.66
N ASN A 101 9.67 -2.47 -21.66
CA ASN A 101 9.89 -2.15 -23.07
C ASN A 101 8.63 -1.70 -23.85
N GLY A 102 7.46 -1.66 -23.23
CA GLY A 102 6.20 -1.33 -23.88
C GLY A 102 5.74 -2.42 -24.85
N ASN A 103 5.11 -2.00 -25.95
CA ASN A 103 4.53 -2.89 -26.97
C ASN A 103 5.46 -3.17 -28.15
N ASP A 104 6.78 -3.17 -27.96
CA ASP A 104 7.73 -3.36 -29.06
C ASP A 104 7.89 -4.83 -29.50
N GLY A 105 7.14 -5.75 -28.87
CA GLY A 105 7.10 -7.18 -29.20
C GLY A 105 8.30 -8.00 -28.71
N ARG A 106 9.32 -7.37 -28.10
CA ARG A 106 10.49 -8.09 -27.58
C ARG A 106 10.13 -8.90 -26.34
N GLU A 107 10.75 -10.06 -26.24
CA GLU A 107 10.64 -10.95 -25.08
C GLU A 107 11.53 -10.45 -23.95
N THR A 108 10.93 -9.72 -23.01
CA THR A 108 11.65 -9.06 -21.91
C THR A 108 11.14 -9.45 -20.54
N VAL A 109 9.95 -10.05 -20.43
CA VAL A 109 9.37 -10.48 -19.15
C VAL A 109 10.00 -11.79 -18.76
N ARG A 110 10.80 -11.77 -17.70
CA ARG A 110 11.54 -12.92 -17.16
C ARG A 110 10.63 -13.79 -16.30
N TYR A 111 10.65 -15.10 -16.55
CA TYR A 111 9.94 -16.09 -15.74
C TYR A 111 10.69 -17.42 -15.69
N LEU A 112 10.31 -18.28 -14.73
CA LEU A 112 10.78 -19.66 -14.65
C LEU A 112 9.77 -20.61 -15.31
N ASP A 113 10.23 -21.45 -16.24
CA ASP A 113 9.40 -22.52 -16.81
C ASP A 113 9.21 -23.70 -15.82
N ALA A 114 8.47 -24.74 -16.24
CA ALA A 114 8.21 -25.91 -15.40
C ALA A 114 9.48 -26.65 -14.92
N ASN A 115 10.61 -26.47 -15.63
CA ASN A 115 11.91 -27.04 -15.26
C ASN A 115 12.77 -26.05 -14.48
N ARG A 116 12.18 -24.94 -13.99
CA ARG A 116 12.88 -23.83 -13.32
C ARG A 116 13.97 -23.18 -14.19
N SER A 117 13.87 -23.29 -15.51
CA SER A 117 14.77 -22.60 -16.43
C SER A 117 14.26 -21.20 -16.72
N GLU A 118 15.18 -20.23 -16.75
CA GLU A 118 14.83 -18.86 -17.11
C GLU A 118 14.40 -18.76 -18.58
N ARG A 119 13.26 -18.11 -18.78
CA ARG A 119 12.67 -17.80 -20.08
C ARG A 119 12.22 -16.35 -20.11
N PHE A 120 12.03 -15.86 -21.32
CA PHE A 120 11.49 -14.53 -21.56
C PHE A 120 10.23 -14.65 -22.41
N LYS A 121 9.30 -13.71 -22.22
CA LYS A 121 8.14 -13.54 -23.09
C LYS A 121 7.84 -12.06 -23.29
N ALA A 122 7.09 -11.73 -24.33
CA ALA A 122 6.58 -10.38 -24.50
C ALA A 122 5.61 -10.02 -23.34
N PRO A 123 5.53 -8.74 -22.94
CA PRO A 123 4.48 -8.27 -22.04
C PRO A 123 3.09 -8.59 -22.60
N ASN A 124 2.22 -9.14 -21.76
CA ASN A 124 0.82 -9.41 -22.07
C ASN A 124 -0.07 -8.63 -21.09
N ILE A 125 -0.12 -7.31 -21.29
CA ILE A 125 -0.88 -6.38 -20.47
C ILE A 125 -1.91 -5.69 -21.37
N PRO A 126 -3.22 -5.93 -21.18
CA PRO A 126 -4.26 -5.21 -21.91
C PRO A 126 -4.12 -3.70 -21.76
N TYR A 127 -4.36 -2.97 -22.84
CA TYR A 127 -4.28 -1.50 -22.88
C TYR A 127 -2.90 -0.91 -22.55
N LEU A 128 -1.80 -1.67 -22.58
CA LEU A 128 -0.45 -1.13 -22.44
C LEU A 128 -0.22 -0.01 -23.47
N GLN A 129 0.24 1.18 -23.05
CA GLN A 129 0.41 2.33 -23.95
C GLN A 129 1.85 2.51 -24.41
N ALA A 130 2.82 2.41 -23.49
CA ALA A 130 4.21 2.70 -23.81
C ALA A 130 5.21 2.03 -22.86
N ALA A 131 6.50 2.18 -23.17
CA ALA A 131 7.60 1.74 -22.33
C ALA A 131 7.66 2.55 -21.02
N ALA A 132 8.08 1.92 -19.93
CA ALA A 132 8.26 2.53 -18.62
C ALA A 132 9.58 3.32 -18.55
N THR A 133 9.71 4.41 -19.30
CA THR A 133 10.89 5.30 -19.31
C THR A 133 10.60 6.62 -18.59
N VAL A 134 11.64 7.35 -18.19
CA VAL A 134 11.54 8.70 -17.61
C VAL A 134 10.76 9.63 -18.54
N ASP A 135 11.08 9.61 -19.84
CA ASP A 135 10.44 10.46 -20.83
C ASP A 135 8.94 10.17 -20.97
N ASN A 136 8.55 8.89 -21.04
CA ASN A 136 7.15 8.51 -21.16
C ASN A 136 6.36 8.83 -19.89
N LEU A 137 6.98 8.68 -18.71
CA LEU A 137 6.38 9.11 -17.44
C LEU A 137 6.15 10.62 -17.44
N GLN A 138 7.16 11.40 -17.79
CA GLN A 138 7.06 12.85 -17.85
C GLN A 138 5.98 13.29 -18.84
N GLN A 139 5.96 12.71 -20.05
CA GLN A 139 4.94 13.00 -21.06
C GLN A 139 3.53 12.65 -20.57
N SER A 140 3.36 11.50 -19.91
CA SER A 140 2.06 11.09 -19.36
C SER A 140 1.56 12.07 -18.29
N LEU A 141 2.44 12.50 -17.38
CA LEU A 141 2.09 13.51 -16.37
C LEU A 141 1.77 14.87 -16.99
N GLN A 142 2.48 15.28 -18.05
CA GLN A 142 2.17 16.50 -18.80
C GLN A 142 0.82 16.41 -19.50
N GLN A 143 0.49 15.27 -20.12
CA GLN A 143 -0.83 15.05 -20.73
C GLN A 143 -1.96 15.13 -19.70
N ILE A 144 -1.76 14.50 -18.54
CA ILE A 144 -2.70 14.58 -17.41
C ILE A 144 -2.87 16.02 -16.92
N ALA A 145 -1.78 16.78 -16.80
CA ALA A 145 -1.82 18.19 -16.39
C ALA A 145 -2.59 19.07 -17.38
N ASN A 146 -2.51 18.77 -18.68
CA ASN A 146 -3.10 19.60 -19.74
C ASN A 146 -4.53 19.17 -20.14
N ALA A 147 -5.01 18.02 -19.66
CA ALA A 147 -6.33 17.51 -19.99
C ALA A 147 -7.45 18.41 -19.44
N SER A 148 -8.43 18.77 -20.27
CA SER A 148 -9.53 19.65 -19.85
C SER A 148 -10.33 19.06 -18.68
N GLY A 149 -10.53 19.86 -17.63
CA GLY A 149 -11.24 19.44 -16.42
C GLY A 149 -10.45 18.53 -15.49
N SER A 150 -9.14 18.36 -15.69
CA SER A 150 -8.29 17.50 -14.86
C SER A 150 -7.80 18.16 -13.56
N ASP A 151 -7.88 19.49 -13.42
CA ASP A 151 -7.31 20.27 -12.30
C ASP A 151 -7.76 19.82 -10.91
N ARG A 152 -8.96 19.23 -10.80
CA ARG A 152 -9.52 18.72 -9.54
C ARG A 152 -9.73 17.22 -9.55
N ARG A 153 -9.49 16.56 -10.68
CA ARG A 153 -9.59 15.11 -10.79
C ARG A 153 -8.37 14.48 -10.10
N PRO A 154 -8.54 13.60 -9.10
CA PRO A 154 -7.40 12.96 -8.45
C PRO A 154 -6.55 12.18 -9.44
N LEU A 155 -5.23 12.21 -9.29
CA LEU A 155 -4.30 11.27 -9.89
C LEU A 155 -4.10 10.10 -8.93
N PHE A 156 -4.36 8.87 -9.38
CA PHE A 156 -3.94 7.66 -8.70
C PHE A 156 -2.71 7.09 -9.43
N PHE A 157 -1.53 7.28 -8.85
CA PHE A 157 -0.26 6.80 -9.35
C PHE A 157 0.10 5.47 -8.69
N TYR A 158 0.32 4.42 -9.47
CA TYR A 158 0.75 3.11 -8.99
C TYR A 158 2.10 2.73 -9.62
N PHE A 159 3.11 2.50 -8.79
CA PHE A 159 4.40 1.98 -9.20
C PHE A 159 4.61 0.56 -8.66
N THR A 160 5.03 -0.36 -9.52
CA THR A 160 5.50 -1.70 -9.12
C THR A 160 6.76 -2.07 -9.90
N GLY A 161 7.86 -2.29 -9.21
CA GLY A 161 9.14 -2.54 -9.87
C GLY A 161 10.31 -2.50 -8.89
N HIS A 162 11.49 -2.16 -9.40
CA HIS A 162 12.72 -2.13 -8.62
C HIS A 162 13.05 -0.73 -8.12
N GLY A 163 13.74 -0.67 -6.97
CA GLY A 163 14.25 0.56 -6.40
C GLY A 163 15.68 0.37 -5.90
N SER A 164 16.46 1.45 -5.92
CA SER A 164 17.87 1.44 -5.51
C SER A 164 18.10 2.39 -4.35
N ARG A 165 18.89 1.92 -3.37
CA ARG A 165 19.29 2.72 -2.22
C ARG A 165 20.44 3.63 -2.59
N ASN A 166 20.26 4.92 -2.35
CA ASN A 166 21.33 5.90 -2.38
C ASN A 166 22.00 5.91 -0.99
N ARG A 167 23.23 5.39 -0.91
CA ARG A 167 23.96 5.26 0.36
C ARG A 167 24.51 6.59 0.89
N GLU A 168 24.62 7.59 0.03
CA GLU A 168 25.10 8.93 0.38
C GLU A 168 23.95 9.81 0.88
N ASP A 169 22.76 9.63 0.32
CA ASP A 169 21.55 10.36 0.67
C ASP A 169 20.32 9.44 0.58
N GLU A 170 19.99 8.79 1.69
CA GLU A 170 18.87 7.83 1.77
C GLU A 170 17.49 8.50 1.67
N ASP A 171 17.43 9.83 1.77
CA ASP A 171 16.23 10.62 1.49
C ASP A 171 16.01 10.83 -0.02
N ASN A 172 17.00 10.50 -0.84
CA ASN A 172 16.98 10.62 -2.29
C ASN A 172 17.30 9.29 -3.01
N ASN A 173 16.65 8.21 -2.58
CA ASN A 173 16.66 6.92 -3.29
C ASN A 173 16.03 7.02 -4.69
N THR A 174 16.14 5.96 -5.50
CA THR A 174 15.63 5.95 -6.88
C THR A 174 14.66 4.81 -7.15
N MET A 175 13.73 5.04 -8.07
CA MET A 175 12.99 3.98 -8.77
C MET A 175 13.73 3.66 -10.07
N LEU A 176 13.78 2.38 -10.43
CA LEU A 176 14.45 1.90 -11.64
C LEU A 176 13.42 1.72 -12.76
N LEU A 177 13.70 2.32 -13.90
CA LEU A 177 12.89 2.39 -15.10
C LEU A 177 13.60 1.72 -16.28
N TRP A 178 12.86 1.45 -17.34
CA TRP A 178 13.36 0.74 -18.53
C TRP A 178 14.59 1.42 -19.13
N ASN A 179 15.50 0.62 -19.71
CA ASN A 179 16.84 1.01 -20.17
C ASN A 179 17.74 1.50 -19.04
N GLU A 180 17.63 0.89 -17.85
CA GLU A 180 18.42 1.20 -16.66
C GLU A 180 18.33 2.67 -16.22
N GLN A 181 17.29 3.38 -16.65
CA GLN A 181 17.05 4.75 -16.23
C GLN A 181 16.68 4.77 -14.75
N SER A 182 17.25 5.69 -13.99
CA SER A 182 16.87 5.90 -12.59
C SER A 182 16.14 7.22 -12.46
N LEU A 183 15.08 7.25 -11.65
CA LEU A 183 14.38 8.47 -11.28
C LEU A 183 14.43 8.61 -9.75
N SER A 184 15.08 9.67 -9.28
CA SER A 184 15.23 9.97 -7.85
C SER A 184 13.98 10.56 -7.23
N VAL A 185 13.91 10.56 -5.90
CA VAL A 185 12.85 11.23 -5.12
C VAL A 185 12.70 12.70 -5.52
N ARG A 186 13.82 13.42 -5.67
CA ARG A 186 13.81 14.86 -6.04
C ARG A 186 13.34 15.12 -7.47
N GLU A 187 13.74 14.28 -8.42
CA GLU A 187 13.26 14.37 -9.80
C GLU A 187 11.76 14.05 -9.89
N PHE A 188 11.31 13.02 -9.16
CA PHE A 188 9.90 12.68 -9.08
C PHE A 188 9.08 13.82 -8.46
N ALA A 189 9.56 14.46 -7.39
CA ALA A 189 8.94 15.65 -6.82
C ALA A 189 8.79 16.78 -7.86
N THR A 190 9.84 17.01 -8.66
CA THR A 190 9.82 18.00 -9.76
C THR A 190 8.74 17.68 -10.79
N PHE A 191 8.52 16.40 -11.11
CA PHE A 191 7.43 16.01 -12.01
C PHE A 191 6.06 16.26 -11.41
N LEU A 192 5.87 15.94 -10.13
CA LEU A 192 4.62 16.20 -9.43
C LEU A 192 4.34 17.70 -9.30
N ASP A 193 5.36 18.54 -9.17
CA ASP A 193 5.25 20.01 -9.05
C ASP A 193 4.74 20.68 -10.32
N ARG A 194 4.84 20.01 -11.47
CA ARG A 194 4.29 20.48 -12.75
C ARG A 194 2.79 20.21 -12.90
N LEU A 195 2.19 19.38 -12.04
CA LEU A 195 0.73 19.18 -12.02
C LEU A 195 0.03 20.45 -11.48
N PRO A 196 -1.27 20.67 -11.79
CA PRO A 196 -2.04 21.75 -11.20
C PRO A 196 -2.02 21.68 -9.66
N PRO A 197 -1.81 22.80 -8.92
CA PRO A 197 -1.73 22.79 -7.46
C PRO A 197 -2.96 22.23 -6.75
N THR A 198 -4.13 22.32 -7.38
CA THR A 198 -5.40 21.82 -6.84
C THR A 198 -5.63 20.34 -7.10
N LYS A 199 -4.76 19.68 -7.89
CA LYS A 199 -4.94 18.28 -8.27
C LYS A 199 -4.48 17.36 -7.13
N PRO A 200 -5.37 16.56 -6.53
CA PRO A 200 -4.95 15.58 -5.53
C PRO A 200 -4.09 14.50 -6.17
N VAL A 201 -3.04 14.05 -5.49
CA VAL A 201 -2.19 12.93 -5.94
C VAL A 201 -2.16 11.87 -4.85
N ILE A 202 -2.57 10.66 -5.22
CA ILE A 202 -2.52 9.47 -4.38
C ILE A 202 -1.51 8.52 -5.03
N THR A 203 -0.52 8.11 -4.26
CA THR A 203 0.58 7.29 -4.75
C THR A 203 0.63 5.95 -4.02
N VAL A 204 0.75 4.85 -4.75
CA VAL A 204 1.08 3.52 -4.19
C VAL A 204 2.37 3.06 -4.84
N MET A 205 3.40 2.78 -4.05
CA MET A 205 4.70 2.36 -4.59
C MET A 205 5.18 1.06 -3.95
N VAL A 206 5.49 0.09 -4.81
CA VAL A 206 5.91 -1.26 -4.43
C VAL A 206 7.27 -1.54 -5.05
N GLN A 207 8.29 -1.29 -4.25
CA GLN A 207 9.70 -1.46 -4.58
C GLN A 207 10.55 -1.43 -3.31
N CYS A 208 11.79 -1.88 -3.42
CA CYS A 208 12.80 -1.66 -2.38
C CYS A 208 12.97 -0.16 -2.09
N TYR A 209 13.14 0.19 -0.80
CA TYR A 209 13.43 1.55 -0.34
C TYR A 209 12.34 2.61 -0.66
N ALA A 210 11.12 2.16 -0.96
CA ALA A 210 10.01 3.00 -1.39
C ALA A 210 9.67 4.13 -0.40
N GLY A 211 9.88 3.93 0.91
CA GLY A 211 9.58 4.93 1.93
C GLY A 211 10.32 6.26 1.77
N ALA A 212 11.42 6.33 1.00
CA ALA A 212 12.08 7.61 0.70
C ALA A 212 11.18 8.53 -0.15
N PHE A 213 10.33 7.95 -0.99
CA PHE A 213 9.42 8.71 -1.86
C PHE A 213 8.30 9.41 -1.08
N THR A 214 8.12 9.12 0.22
CA THR A 214 7.30 9.98 1.11
C THR A 214 7.75 11.43 1.03
N ASN A 215 9.06 11.68 0.90
CA ASN A 215 9.62 13.03 0.84
C ASN A 215 9.09 13.80 -0.38
N SER A 216 8.94 13.16 -1.54
CA SER A 216 8.40 13.77 -2.77
C SER A 216 6.94 14.22 -2.67
N LEU A 217 6.22 13.71 -1.66
CA LEU A 217 4.81 14.01 -1.42
C LEU A 217 4.64 15.03 -0.29
N VAL A 218 5.50 14.95 0.74
CA VAL A 218 5.39 15.81 1.94
C VAL A 218 6.14 17.13 1.77
N TYR A 219 7.33 17.14 1.17
CA TYR A 219 8.21 18.31 1.15
C TYR A 219 8.39 18.91 -0.25
N GLU A 220 8.61 20.22 -0.31
CA GLU A 220 9.00 20.91 -1.54
C GLU A 220 10.31 20.33 -2.08
N ASN A 221 10.38 20.13 -3.40
CA ASN A 221 11.52 19.52 -4.09
C ASN A 221 11.91 18.11 -3.59
N GLY A 222 11.07 17.46 -2.77
CA GLY A 222 11.37 16.15 -2.19
C GLY A 222 12.49 16.16 -1.14
N ASP A 223 12.77 17.29 -0.49
CA ASP A 223 13.82 17.44 0.51
C ASP A 223 13.21 17.60 1.92
N PRO A 224 13.49 16.68 2.89
CA PRO A 224 12.96 16.79 4.25
C PRO A 224 13.46 18.02 5.03
N GLN A 225 14.50 18.73 4.55
CA GLN A 225 14.93 20.01 5.10
C GLN A 225 14.19 21.22 4.51
N ALA A 226 13.43 21.02 3.43
CA ALA A 226 12.62 22.05 2.81
C ALA A 226 11.27 22.23 3.55
N LYS A 227 10.48 23.20 3.07
CA LYS A 227 9.13 23.42 3.58
C LYS A 227 8.22 22.25 3.19
N ILE A 228 7.15 22.07 3.96
CA ILE A 228 6.09 21.14 3.60
C ILE A 228 5.39 21.66 2.34
N ALA A 229 5.24 20.80 1.33
CA ALA A 229 4.50 21.14 0.12
C ALA A 229 3.04 21.48 0.46
N GLU A 230 2.53 22.58 -0.10
CA GLU A 230 1.14 23.02 0.10
C GLU A 230 0.11 22.12 -0.62
N ARG A 231 0.59 21.23 -1.49
CA ARG A 231 -0.23 20.43 -2.41
C ARG A 231 -0.81 19.19 -1.72
N HIS A 232 -1.98 18.76 -2.19
CA HIS A 232 -2.71 17.62 -1.63
C HIS A 232 -2.15 16.31 -2.18
N ARG A 233 -0.98 15.90 -1.68
CA ARG A 233 -0.30 14.66 -2.06
C ARG A 233 -0.19 13.74 -0.88
N CYS A 234 -0.46 12.45 -1.10
CA CYS A 234 -0.26 11.41 -0.11
C CYS A 234 0.10 10.10 -0.78
N GLY A 235 0.69 9.19 -0.03
CA GLY A 235 1.06 7.91 -0.58
C GLY A 235 1.31 6.82 0.44
N PHE A 236 1.39 5.61 -0.10
CA PHE A 236 1.53 4.37 0.63
C PHE A 236 2.62 3.53 0.00
N PHE A 237 3.54 3.05 0.82
CA PHE A 237 4.79 2.48 0.38
C PHE A 237 4.95 1.09 0.99
N ALA A 238 5.46 0.15 0.20
CA ALA A 238 5.65 -1.22 0.64
C ALA A 238 6.59 -1.33 1.85
N THR A 239 7.64 -0.51 1.90
CA THR A 239 8.64 -0.58 2.97
C THR A 239 9.25 0.79 3.28
N THR A 240 10.07 0.86 4.32
CA THR A 240 10.80 2.08 4.74
C THR A 240 11.89 2.49 3.74
N LYS A 241 12.50 3.67 3.93
CA LYS A 241 13.61 4.13 3.07
C LYS A 241 14.92 3.32 3.19
N TYR A 242 15.02 2.44 4.19
CA TYR A 242 16.25 1.72 4.53
C TYR A 242 16.25 0.25 4.13
N LEU A 243 15.06 -0.32 3.87
CA LEU A 243 14.86 -1.75 3.73
C LEU A 243 14.49 -2.12 2.28
N PRO A 244 14.92 -3.31 1.82
CA PRO A 244 14.36 -3.90 0.61
C PRO A 244 12.88 -4.27 0.82
N SER A 245 12.20 -4.55 -0.29
CA SER A 245 10.81 -5.02 -0.31
C SER A 245 10.71 -6.37 -1.02
N VAL A 246 9.68 -7.14 -0.73
CA VAL A 246 9.38 -8.42 -1.41
C VAL A 246 8.46 -8.20 -2.62
N GLY A 247 8.48 -9.12 -3.59
CA GLY A 247 7.57 -9.08 -4.75
C GLY A 247 8.24 -9.18 -6.12
N CYS A 248 9.57 -9.06 -6.19
CA CYS A 248 10.32 -9.18 -7.45
C CYS A 248 10.80 -10.63 -7.66
N THR A 249 9.88 -11.55 -7.97
CA THR A 249 10.17 -12.98 -8.19
C THR A 249 9.88 -13.42 -9.63
N PRO A 250 10.73 -14.26 -10.26
CA PRO A 250 10.46 -14.82 -11.57
C PRO A 250 9.51 -16.05 -11.52
N GLU A 251 9.07 -16.49 -10.33
CA GLU A 251 8.09 -17.56 -10.18
C GLU A 251 6.75 -17.17 -10.84
N VAL A 252 6.01 -18.11 -11.43
CA VAL A 252 4.83 -17.79 -12.28
C VAL A 252 3.49 -17.86 -11.53
N ASN A 253 3.44 -18.63 -10.44
CA ASN A 253 2.20 -18.91 -9.74
C ASN A 253 1.77 -17.71 -8.88
N GLU A 254 0.63 -17.11 -9.24
CA GLU A 254 0.09 -15.97 -8.51
C GLU A 254 -0.32 -16.32 -7.07
N ALA A 255 -0.61 -17.58 -6.73
CA ALA A 255 -0.89 -17.95 -5.35
C ALA A 255 0.32 -17.80 -4.41
N ASP A 256 1.53 -17.75 -4.97
CA ASP A 256 2.77 -17.70 -4.20
C ASP A 256 3.27 -16.28 -3.97
N TYR A 257 2.69 -15.26 -4.61
CA TYR A 257 3.13 -13.89 -4.40
C TYR A 257 2.43 -13.26 -3.22
N ARG A 258 3.25 -12.64 -2.38
CA ARG A 258 2.87 -12.07 -1.09
C ARG A 258 3.54 -10.72 -0.88
N ASP A 259 3.28 -9.81 -1.80
CA ASP A 259 3.79 -8.43 -1.72
C ASP A 259 2.76 -7.46 -1.14
N TYR A 260 3.24 -6.30 -0.72
CA TYR A 260 2.39 -5.23 -0.19
C TYR A 260 1.20 -4.86 -1.10
N SER A 261 1.38 -4.78 -2.42
CA SER A 261 0.28 -4.45 -3.34
C SER A 261 -0.84 -5.50 -3.32
N SER A 262 -0.47 -6.77 -3.16
CA SER A 262 -1.42 -7.88 -3.10
C SER A 262 -2.40 -7.69 -1.95
N SER A 263 -1.87 -7.39 -0.76
CA SER A 263 -2.67 -7.13 0.45
C SER A 263 -3.39 -5.79 0.40
N PHE A 264 -2.73 -4.72 -0.05
CA PHE A 264 -3.34 -3.38 -0.13
C PHE A 264 -4.58 -3.37 -1.04
N PHE A 265 -4.47 -3.93 -2.24
CA PHE A 265 -5.61 -3.99 -3.17
C PHE A 265 -6.66 -5.01 -2.75
N ALA A 266 -6.27 -6.06 -2.00
CA ALA A 266 -7.24 -6.98 -1.39
C ALA A 266 -8.08 -6.26 -0.35
N GLY A 267 -7.45 -5.50 0.55
CA GLY A 267 -8.15 -4.65 1.52
C GLY A 267 -9.05 -3.62 0.85
N LEU A 268 -8.56 -2.97 -0.21
CA LEU A 268 -9.31 -1.92 -0.91
C LEU A 268 -10.53 -2.45 -1.69
N SER A 269 -10.44 -3.63 -2.30
CA SER A 269 -11.50 -4.18 -3.16
C SER A 269 -12.33 -5.29 -2.50
N GLY A 270 -11.91 -5.78 -1.33
CA GLY A 270 -12.52 -6.93 -0.67
C GLY A 270 -12.28 -8.27 -1.40
N THR A 271 -11.41 -8.29 -2.41
CA THR A 271 -11.10 -9.50 -3.20
C THR A 271 -9.60 -9.62 -3.41
N ASN A 272 -9.02 -10.79 -3.14
CA ASN A 272 -7.59 -11.04 -3.31
C ASN A 272 -7.20 -11.31 -4.79
N ARG A 273 -5.90 -11.53 -5.02
CA ARG A 273 -5.33 -11.70 -6.36
C ARG A 273 -5.88 -12.87 -7.16
N ILE A 274 -6.35 -13.92 -6.48
CA ILE A 274 -6.96 -15.11 -7.09
C ILE A 274 -8.50 -15.06 -7.15
N GLY A 275 -9.10 -13.90 -6.84
CA GLY A 275 -10.54 -13.69 -6.97
C GLY A 275 -11.37 -14.15 -5.76
N GLN A 276 -10.75 -14.51 -4.65
CA GLN A 276 -11.45 -14.89 -3.43
C GLN A 276 -11.77 -13.67 -2.58
N ARG A 277 -12.91 -13.69 -1.88
CA ARG A 277 -13.26 -12.63 -0.93
C ARG A 277 -12.33 -12.65 0.29
N VAL A 278 -11.95 -11.47 0.74
CA VAL A 278 -11.22 -11.27 2.01
C VAL A 278 -12.12 -10.61 3.05
N ALA A 279 -11.66 -10.56 4.30
CA ALA A 279 -12.34 -9.78 5.33
C ALA A 279 -12.40 -8.30 4.92
N SER A 280 -13.51 -7.63 5.25
CA SER A 280 -13.66 -6.20 4.97
C SER A 280 -12.62 -5.40 5.74
N ALA A 281 -12.01 -4.42 5.08
CA ALA A 281 -11.14 -3.42 5.70
C ALA A 281 -11.91 -2.18 6.21
N ASP A 282 -13.23 -2.10 6.04
CA ASP A 282 -14.08 -1.02 6.59
C ASP A 282 -14.14 -1.11 8.12
N TYR A 283 -13.10 -0.63 8.79
CA TYR A 283 -12.89 -0.72 10.23
C TYR A 283 -13.66 0.36 10.98
N ASN A 284 -13.96 1.48 10.32
CA ASN A 284 -14.79 2.54 10.89
C ASN A 284 -16.31 2.32 10.67
N ARG A 285 -16.69 1.38 9.80
CA ARG A 285 -18.07 0.97 9.45
C ARG A 285 -18.88 2.09 8.80
N ASP A 286 -18.23 2.92 7.98
CA ASP A 286 -18.89 4.02 7.26
C ASP A 286 -19.44 3.59 5.88
N GLY A 287 -19.23 2.32 5.50
CA GLY A 287 -19.69 1.74 4.25
C GLY A 287 -18.76 1.95 3.06
N ARG A 288 -17.60 2.60 3.26
CA ARG A 288 -16.51 2.69 2.29
C ARG A 288 -15.22 2.13 2.87
N VAL A 289 -14.28 1.77 2.00
CA VAL A 289 -12.91 1.47 2.42
C VAL A 289 -12.02 2.62 1.98
N SER A 290 -11.44 3.31 2.96
CA SER A 290 -10.42 4.33 2.75
C SER A 290 -9.06 3.72 2.38
N TYR A 291 -8.15 4.53 1.85
CA TYR A 291 -6.77 4.06 1.60
C TYR A 291 -6.02 3.76 2.90
N LEU A 292 -6.31 4.49 3.99
CA LEU A 292 -5.79 4.18 5.34
C LEU A 292 -6.23 2.79 5.82
N GLU A 293 -7.48 2.43 5.59
CA GLU A 293 -8.01 1.11 5.93
C GLU A 293 -7.41 0.00 5.07
N ALA A 294 -7.24 0.23 3.77
CA ALA A 294 -6.53 -0.69 2.88
C ALA A 294 -5.06 -0.86 3.28
N HIS A 295 -4.41 0.21 3.74
CA HIS A 295 -3.06 0.18 4.28
C HIS A 295 -2.97 -0.60 5.59
N ALA A 296 -3.92 -0.38 6.50
CA ALA A 296 -4.05 -1.12 7.75
C ALA A 296 -4.26 -2.62 7.52
N PHE A 297 -5.09 -2.99 6.53
CA PHE A 297 -5.24 -4.37 6.10
C PHE A 297 -3.89 -4.97 5.67
N ALA A 298 -3.11 -4.25 4.85
CA ALA A 298 -1.81 -4.71 4.38
C ALA A 298 -0.75 -4.87 5.49
N LYS A 299 -0.84 -4.10 6.58
CA LYS A 299 0.04 -4.25 7.74
C LYS A 299 -0.21 -5.55 8.52
N VAL A 300 -1.45 -6.02 8.55
CA VAL A 300 -1.85 -7.19 9.32
C VAL A 300 -1.81 -8.47 8.51
N ASP A 301 -2.03 -8.38 7.19
CA ASP A 301 -2.06 -9.55 6.31
C ASP A 301 -0.74 -10.34 6.39
N GLU A 302 -0.88 -11.64 6.65
CA GLU A 302 0.13 -12.52 7.25
C GLU A 302 1.20 -13.01 6.26
N GLN A 303 1.42 -12.23 5.19
CA GLN A 303 1.98 -12.76 3.96
C GLN A 303 3.28 -12.07 3.52
N ALA A 304 3.45 -10.78 3.79
CA ALA A 304 4.64 -10.03 3.38
C ALA A 304 5.64 -9.85 4.53
N ALA A 305 6.94 -9.82 4.24
CA ALA A 305 8.01 -9.40 5.18
C ALA A 305 8.23 -7.87 5.21
N ASP A 306 7.50 -7.16 4.34
CA ASP A 306 7.53 -5.72 4.19
C ASP A 306 7.20 -4.97 5.49
N LEU A 307 7.70 -3.74 5.64
CA LEU A 307 7.33 -2.81 6.73
C LEU A 307 6.60 -1.59 6.15
N PRO A 308 5.29 -1.72 5.84
CA PRO A 308 4.57 -0.68 5.13
C PRO A 308 4.52 0.64 5.90
N ILE A 309 4.60 1.74 5.16
CA ILE A 309 4.54 3.09 5.72
C ILE A 309 3.73 4.01 4.81
N SER A 310 2.99 4.95 5.40
CA SER A 310 2.31 6.03 4.68
C SER A 310 3.04 7.37 4.81
N THR A 311 2.58 8.38 4.08
CA THR A 311 3.11 9.76 4.19
C THR A 311 2.94 10.37 5.57
N SER A 312 1.76 10.22 6.19
CA SER A 312 1.48 10.73 7.54
C SER A 312 2.34 10.03 8.59
N GLU A 313 2.55 8.72 8.43
CA GLU A 313 3.35 7.93 9.34
C GLU A 313 4.84 8.27 9.26
N SER A 314 5.37 8.41 8.05
CA SER A 314 6.76 8.86 7.86
C SER A 314 6.98 10.25 8.45
N TRP A 315 6.04 11.18 8.23
CA TRP A 315 6.12 12.52 8.81
C TRP A 315 5.99 12.51 10.33
N LEU A 316 5.11 11.68 10.92
CA LEU A 316 5.00 11.52 12.36
C LEU A 316 6.32 11.00 12.95
N GLN A 317 6.89 9.94 12.37
CA GLN A 317 8.13 9.33 12.85
C GLN A 317 9.33 10.29 12.78
N SER A 318 9.32 11.28 11.89
CA SER A 318 10.37 12.31 11.82
C SER A 318 10.24 13.41 12.88
N GLN A 319 9.13 13.46 13.65
CA GLN A 319 8.91 14.52 14.63
C GLN A 319 9.67 14.33 15.95
N LEU A 320 10.09 13.11 16.25
CA LEU A 320 10.79 12.75 17.49
C LEU A 320 12.07 11.96 17.20
N SER A 321 13.05 12.10 18.07
CA SER A 321 14.23 11.22 18.04
C SER A 321 13.86 9.79 18.47
N GLU A 322 14.67 8.81 18.07
CA GLU A 322 14.46 7.41 18.47
C GLU A 322 14.39 7.25 20.00
N ALA A 323 15.27 7.94 20.74
CA ALA A 323 15.26 7.93 22.20
C ALA A 323 13.99 8.54 22.80
N ALA A 324 13.45 9.62 22.20
CA ALA A 324 12.20 10.20 22.63
C ALA A 324 11.00 9.27 22.35
N THR A 325 11.00 8.61 21.19
CA THR A 325 10.00 7.61 20.80
C THR A 325 10.01 6.41 21.74
N ALA A 326 11.18 5.82 22.02
CA ALA A 326 11.30 4.70 22.95
C ALA A 326 10.76 5.06 24.33
N ASN A 327 11.17 6.22 24.87
CA ASN A 327 10.66 6.73 26.14
C ASN A 327 9.14 6.94 26.15
N LEU A 328 8.55 7.29 25.01
CA LEU A 328 7.10 7.50 24.90
C LEU A 328 6.33 6.18 24.95
N LEU A 329 6.86 5.13 24.29
CA LEU A 329 6.28 3.80 24.28
C LEU A 329 6.43 3.07 25.62
N ASP A 330 7.55 3.28 26.33
CA ASP A 330 7.82 2.66 27.63
C ASP A 330 6.87 3.15 28.74
N LYS A 331 6.32 4.36 28.60
CA LYS A 331 5.51 5.02 29.64
C LYS A 331 4.02 4.73 29.56
N GLN A 332 3.54 4.08 28.51
CA GLN A 332 2.11 3.94 28.26
C GLN A 332 1.76 2.51 27.89
N SER A 333 0.69 1.98 28.49
CA SER A 333 0.11 0.72 28.03
C SER A 333 -0.53 0.87 26.66
N PHE A 334 -0.65 -0.22 25.90
CA PHE A 334 -1.33 -0.18 24.60
C PHE A 334 -2.77 0.30 24.75
N SER A 335 -3.49 -0.15 25.78
CA SER A 335 -4.87 0.28 26.06
C SER A 335 -5.00 1.80 26.21
N LYS A 336 -3.99 2.46 26.81
CA LYS A 336 -3.96 3.92 26.95
C LYS A 336 -3.73 4.61 25.60
N LEU A 337 -2.83 4.09 24.77
CA LEU A 337 -2.58 4.61 23.42
C LEU A 337 -3.81 4.42 22.51
N LEU A 338 -4.44 3.25 22.59
CA LEU A 338 -5.62 2.89 21.80
C LEU A 338 -6.85 3.77 22.09
N ALA A 339 -6.91 4.42 23.25
CA ALA A 339 -7.97 5.38 23.57
C ALA A 339 -8.02 6.54 22.56
N THR A 340 -6.86 6.98 22.04
CA THR A 340 -6.76 8.08 21.07
C THR A 340 -6.52 7.64 19.63
N ALA A 341 -6.29 6.34 19.40
CA ALA A 341 -6.03 5.79 18.07
C ALA A 341 -7.27 5.85 17.15
N ARG A 342 -7.04 6.03 15.84
CA ARG A 342 -8.11 5.92 14.83
C ARG A 342 -8.55 4.46 14.63
N PRO A 343 -9.75 4.19 14.07
CA PRO A 343 -10.29 2.84 13.95
C PRO A 343 -9.36 1.83 13.28
N GLU A 344 -8.72 2.21 12.18
CA GLU A 344 -7.80 1.38 11.42
C GLU A 344 -6.50 1.11 12.21
N GLN A 345 -6.00 2.08 12.96
CA GLN A 345 -4.83 1.91 13.83
C GLN A 345 -5.13 0.95 14.98
N ARG A 346 -6.33 1.07 15.58
CA ARG A 346 -6.77 0.13 16.63
C ARG A 346 -6.80 -1.29 16.10
N PHE A 347 -7.34 -1.48 14.89
CA PHE A 347 -7.37 -2.80 14.25
C PHE A 347 -5.97 -3.38 14.07
N VAL A 348 -5.01 -2.59 13.56
CA VAL A 348 -3.62 -3.03 13.36
C VAL A 348 -2.99 -3.45 14.69
N VAL A 349 -3.02 -2.60 15.71
CA VAL A 349 -2.42 -2.89 17.01
C VAL A 349 -3.04 -4.13 17.66
N GLN A 350 -4.37 -4.24 17.66
CA GLN A 350 -5.07 -5.37 18.26
C GLN A 350 -4.76 -6.68 17.53
N SER A 351 -4.71 -6.65 16.20
CA SER A 351 -4.43 -7.83 15.39
C SER A 351 -2.99 -8.31 15.53
N LEU A 352 -2.03 -7.39 15.42
CA LEU A 352 -0.61 -7.72 15.58
C LEU A 352 -0.32 -8.17 17.02
N ALA A 353 -0.79 -7.45 18.03
CA ALA A 353 -0.60 -7.85 19.43
C ALA A 353 -1.17 -9.25 19.70
N LYS A 354 -2.30 -9.62 19.10
CA LYS A 354 -2.85 -10.97 19.18
C LYS A 354 -1.92 -12.01 18.52
N GLN A 355 -1.37 -11.73 17.34
CA GLN A 355 -0.49 -12.65 16.61
C GLN A 355 0.80 -12.98 17.39
N ILE A 356 1.35 -12.02 18.13
CA ILE A 356 2.55 -12.19 18.95
C ILE A 356 2.28 -12.34 20.45
N ASN A 357 1.01 -12.54 20.84
CA ASN A 357 0.57 -12.75 22.23
C ASN A 357 0.98 -11.63 23.22
N PHE A 358 0.95 -10.38 22.76
CA PHE A 358 1.22 -9.20 23.61
C PHE A 358 -0.03 -8.77 24.39
N ASP A 359 0.20 -8.38 25.65
CA ASP A 359 -0.84 -7.92 26.56
C ASP A 359 -1.13 -6.43 26.35
N LEU A 360 -2.36 -6.10 25.96
CA LEU A 360 -2.79 -4.71 25.73
C LEU A 360 -2.76 -3.85 27.01
N GLY A 361 -2.74 -4.46 28.20
CA GLY A 361 -2.62 -3.77 29.48
C GLY A 361 -1.20 -3.28 29.78
N LYS A 362 -0.20 -3.69 29.00
CA LYS A 362 1.23 -3.41 29.23
C LYS A 362 1.82 -2.47 28.19
N SER A 363 2.97 -1.90 28.51
CA SER A 363 3.76 -1.09 27.57
C SER A 363 4.44 -1.97 26.51
N TYR A 364 5.04 -1.34 25.50
CA TYR A 364 5.79 -2.09 24.48
C TYR A 364 6.96 -2.85 25.12
N ARG A 365 7.73 -2.16 25.97
CA ARG A 365 8.87 -2.74 26.67
C ARG A 365 8.47 -3.85 27.64
N ASP A 366 7.44 -3.65 28.44
CA ASP A 366 6.98 -4.68 29.39
C ASP A 366 6.55 -5.98 28.70
N ASN A 367 6.02 -5.88 27.47
CA ASN A 367 5.73 -7.04 26.64
C ASN A 367 7.01 -7.60 26.00
N TYR A 368 7.85 -6.73 25.44
CA TYR A 368 9.08 -7.10 24.74
C TYR A 368 10.08 -7.83 25.67
N ASP A 369 10.21 -7.39 26.92
CA ASP A 369 11.11 -8.00 27.91
C ASP A 369 10.68 -9.43 28.32
N ARG A 370 9.48 -9.87 27.89
CA ARG A 370 8.93 -11.20 28.18
C ARG A 370 8.93 -12.14 26.98
N ILE A 371 9.39 -11.69 25.82
CA ILE A 371 9.40 -12.52 24.62
C ILE A 371 10.50 -13.57 24.74
N GLU A 372 10.25 -14.75 24.20
CA GLU A 372 11.29 -15.78 24.08
C GLU A 372 12.26 -15.39 22.96
N ALA A 373 13.54 -15.75 23.09
CA ALA A 373 14.54 -15.46 22.05
C ALA A 373 14.14 -16.03 20.67
N SER A 374 13.49 -17.20 20.66
CA SER A 374 12.92 -17.86 19.49
C SER A 374 11.92 -16.98 18.72
N ASP A 375 11.19 -16.09 19.40
CA ASP A 375 10.22 -15.19 18.75
C ASP A 375 10.90 -14.05 17.98
N THR A 376 12.11 -13.66 18.37
CA THR A 376 12.91 -12.67 17.64
C THR A 376 13.71 -13.26 16.49
N GLU A 377 13.97 -14.57 16.54
CA GLU A 377 14.65 -15.32 15.48
C GLU A 377 13.68 -15.74 14.37
N ASP A 378 12.39 -15.86 14.67
CA ASP A 378 11.34 -16.08 13.67
C ASP A 378 11.11 -14.80 12.84
N GLU A 379 11.35 -14.89 11.53
CA GLU A 379 11.27 -13.76 10.60
C GLU A 379 9.87 -13.12 10.55
N LEU A 380 8.81 -13.92 10.66
CA LEU A 380 7.43 -13.45 10.59
C LEU A 380 7.04 -12.74 11.89
N LYS A 381 7.36 -13.33 13.05
CA LYS A 381 7.13 -12.69 14.35
C LYS A 381 7.96 -11.41 14.52
N SER A 382 9.21 -11.41 14.06
CA SER A 382 10.06 -10.21 14.02
C SER A 382 9.44 -9.10 13.16
N THR A 383 8.86 -9.47 12.02
CA THR A 383 8.10 -8.53 11.16
C THR A 383 6.88 -7.97 11.90
N TYR A 384 6.09 -8.80 12.58
CA TYR A 384 4.93 -8.33 13.37
C TYR A 384 5.34 -7.41 14.53
N LEU A 385 6.43 -7.73 15.22
CA LEU A 385 7.01 -6.87 16.26
C LEU A 385 7.36 -5.49 15.71
N ALA A 386 8.05 -5.45 14.57
CA ALA A 386 8.44 -4.20 13.92
C ALA A 386 7.22 -3.37 13.49
N ARG A 387 6.24 -3.99 12.82
CA ARG A 387 4.99 -3.33 12.41
C ARG A 387 4.19 -2.80 13.60
N LEU A 388 4.08 -3.58 14.68
CA LEU A 388 3.40 -3.16 15.90
C LEU A 388 4.09 -1.96 16.54
N LYS A 389 5.44 -2.00 16.64
CA LYS A 389 6.22 -0.88 17.16
C LYS A 389 6.02 0.39 16.34
N MET A 390 6.03 0.28 15.01
CA MET A 390 5.77 1.39 14.10
C MET A 390 4.37 1.99 14.33
N GLU A 391 3.33 1.15 14.42
CA GLU A 391 1.96 1.64 14.61
C GLU A 391 1.76 2.32 15.97
N LEU A 392 2.28 1.71 17.04
CA LEU A 392 2.25 2.31 18.38
C LEU A 392 3.01 3.64 18.42
N THR A 393 4.14 3.74 17.71
CA THR A 393 4.90 4.98 17.56
C THR A 393 4.04 6.06 16.91
N ASN A 394 3.36 5.74 15.81
CA ASN A 394 2.49 6.69 15.09
C ASN A 394 1.38 7.22 16.01
N ILE A 395 0.67 6.31 16.70
CA ILE A 395 -0.41 6.67 17.65
C ILE A 395 0.12 7.58 18.77
N ALA A 396 1.27 7.22 19.35
CA ALA A 396 1.82 7.94 20.49
C ALA A 396 2.29 9.35 20.11
N ILE A 397 2.98 9.49 18.97
CA ILE A 397 3.43 10.80 18.47
C ILE A 397 2.22 11.67 18.15
N GLU A 398 1.20 11.14 17.49
CA GLU A 398 -0.01 11.89 17.21
C GLU A 398 -0.72 12.35 18.49
N GLN A 399 -0.86 11.48 19.48
CA GLN A 399 -1.42 11.83 20.79
C GLN A 399 -0.64 12.99 21.42
N GLN A 400 0.70 12.93 21.40
CA GLN A 400 1.55 13.99 21.92
C GLN A 400 1.39 15.30 21.15
N LEU A 401 1.37 15.25 19.81
CA LEU A 401 1.17 16.41 18.96
C LEU A 401 -0.18 17.08 19.23
N ARG A 402 -1.27 16.31 19.27
CA ARG A 402 -2.62 16.82 19.57
C ARG A 402 -2.70 17.40 20.99
N THR A 403 -2.04 16.78 21.96
CA THR A 403 -1.98 17.28 23.35
C THR A 403 -1.17 18.57 23.47
N SER A 404 -0.09 18.70 22.71
CA SER A 404 0.76 19.91 22.69
C SER A 404 0.04 21.14 22.10
N LYS A 405 -1.09 20.93 21.40
CA LYS A 405 -1.86 21.97 20.69
C LYS A 405 -1.01 22.79 19.71
N ASN A 406 0.04 22.19 19.13
CA ASN A 406 0.81 22.83 18.07
C ASN A 406 -0.04 22.91 16.78
N ILE A 407 -0.72 24.03 16.59
CA ILE A 407 -1.69 24.24 15.50
C ILE A 407 -1.09 23.97 14.12
N GLN A 408 0.16 24.39 13.88
CA GLN A 408 0.82 24.20 12.59
C GLN A 408 1.08 22.72 12.30
N LYS A 409 1.65 21.99 13.27
CA LYS A 409 1.91 20.55 13.11
C LYS A 409 0.61 19.75 12.98
N ILE A 410 -0.43 20.11 13.73
CA ILE A 410 -1.74 19.48 13.63
C ILE A 410 -2.36 19.72 12.25
N ALA A 411 -2.28 20.95 11.71
CA ALA A 411 -2.80 21.26 10.38
C ALA A 411 -2.07 20.47 9.27
N ILE A 412 -0.75 20.27 9.39
CA ILE A 412 0.02 19.43 8.47
C ILE A 412 -0.47 17.98 8.53
N LEU A 413 -0.56 17.42 9.74
CA LEU A 413 -1.02 16.04 9.94
C LEU A 413 -2.44 15.84 9.39
N ASP A 414 -3.37 16.73 9.75
CA ASP A 414 -4.76 16.63 9.31
C ASP A 414 -4.87 16.75 7.78
N ARG A 415 -4.02 17.55 7.12
CA ARG A 415 -3.96 17.60 5.65
C ARG A 415 -3.51 16.28 5.04
N LEU A 416 -2.47 15.65 5.59
CA LEU A 416 -1.99 14.34 5.14
C LEU A 416 -3.07 13.27 5.33
N LEU A 417 -3.66 13.20 6.54
CA LEU A 417 -4.73 12.25 6.86
C LEU A 417 -5.98 12.47 6.00
N ASN A 418 -6.33 13.72 5.68
CA ASN A 418 -7.46 14.01 4.78
C ASN A 418 -7.24 13.46 3.36
N CYS A 419 -6.01 13.51 2.85
CA CYS A 419 -5.68 12.88 1.56
C CYS A 419 -5.73 11.35 1.66
N GLU A 420 -5.12 10.78 2.71
CA GLU A 420 -5.05 9.34 2.92
C GLU A 420 -6.42 8.70 3.26
N SER A 421 -7.36 9.48 3.79
CA SER A 421 -8.75 9.05 4.04
C SER A 421 -9.61 8.99 2.77
N GLY A 422 -9.06 9.32 1.60
CA GLY A 422 -9.72 9.13 0.32
C GLY A 422 -10.03 7.65 0.02
N SER A 423 -10.83 7.40 -1.01
CA SER A 423 -11.25 6.04 -1.41
C SER A 423 -11.50 5.97 -2.92
N LEU A 424 -11.29 4.79 -3.53
CA LEU A 424 -11.66 4.50 -4.92
C LEU A 424 -13.11 3.98 -5.07
N GLY A 425 -13.76 3.52 -4.00
CA GLY A 425 -15.09 2.90 -4.06
C GLY A 425 -16.25 3.90 -4.24
N LYS A 426 -17.38 3.39 -4.77
CA LYS A 426 -18.65 4.14 -4.78
C LYS A 426 -19.24 4.16 -3.36
N SER A 427 -19.67 5.35 -2.93
CA SER A 427 -20.55 5.59 -1.76
C SER A 427 -21.98 5.17 -2.01
#